data_AF-A0AA38NZL8-F1
#
_entry.id   AF-A0AA38NZL8-F1
#
_cell.length_a   1.000
_cell.length_b   1.000
_cell.length_c   1.000
_cell.angle_alpha   90.00
_cell.angle_beta   90.00
_cell.angle_gamma   90.00
#
_symmetry.space_group_name_H-M   'P 1'
#
loop_
_entity.id
_entity.type
_entity.pdbx_description
1 polymer ?
#
loop_
_entity_poly.entity_id
_entity_poly.type
_entity_poly.pdbx_seq_one_letter_code
_entity_poly.pdbx_strand_id
1 'polypeptide(L)'
;MILESSLEELQLIKCSLLPTEIFFFLDHCNVWEQALDSYASSGYDQSLEEMNLSSSTFHIGLENFNVWFEATLHLSASEKQLRQHLISVKGENISRDQQEDWQRIIEEKLEEIGNSEYPIYQLFTLHLLPLLHERQEKASEISPSPQDVHATSKSNPMYHALFTSHHLVSPTKRRNLQQWSSSLSCYGFAKVGYPGVIYVEGIQENIEEFVDKVKAMQWLALKLRLMEPVPVTLRPSHHQSTSNSDAGERRTSVERPNFKN
;
A
#
# COMPACT_ATOMS: atom_id res chain seq x y z
N MET A 1 -20.02 13.00 11.67
CA MET A 1 -18.61 13.28 12.03
C MET A 1 -17.85 12.08 12.59
N ILE A 2 -18.23 11.45 13.73
CA ILE A 2 -17.47 10.28 14.21
C ILE A 2 -17.59 9.09 13.24
N LEU A 3 -18.81 8.73 12.84
CA LEU A 3 -19.04 7.65 11.88
C LEU A 3 -18.29 7.89 10.56
N GLU A 4 -18.44 9.07 9.97
CA GLU A 4 -17.72 9.50 8.76
C GLU A 4 -16.21 9.27 8.88
N SER A 5 -15.60 9.79 9.96
CA SER A 5 -14.16 9.66 10.18
C SER A 5 -13.71 8.21 10.42
N SER A 6 -14.57 7.36 10.98
CA SER A 6 -14.30 5.92 11.13
C SER A 6 -14.40 5.19 9.79
N LEU A 7 -15.38 5.51 8.95
CA LEU A 7 -15.50 4.94 7.60
C LEU A 7 -14.33 5.38 6.71
N GLU A 8 -13.93 6.65 6.81
CA GLU A 8 -12.75 7.16 6.12
C GLU A 8 -11.48 6.40 6.55
N GLU A 9 -11.28 6.21 7.86
CA GLU A 9 -10.15 5.48 8.40
C GLU A 9 -10.12 4.02 7.92
N LEU A 10 -11.26 3.33 7.95
CA LEU A 10 -11.41 1.96 7.45
C LEU A 10 -11.13 1.88 5.95
N GLN A 11 -11.59 2.86 5.17
CA GLN A 11 -11.33 2.94 3.74
C GLN A 11 -9.84 3.14 3.45
N LEU A 12 -9.16 3.99 4.24
CA LEU A 12 -7.71 4.18 4.13
C LEU A 12 -6.96 2.86 4.38
N ILE A 13 -7.38 2.06 5.36
CA ILE A 13 -6.80 0.74 5.62
C ILE A 13 -7.03 -0.17 4.40
N LYS A 14 -8.27 -0.32 3.96
CA LYS A 14 -8.66 -1.22 2.85
C LYS A 14 -7.92 -0.88 1.55
N CYS A 15 -7.74 0.40 1.25
CA CYS A 15 -6.97 0.89 0.09
C CYS A 15 -5.45 0.75 0.23
N SER A 16 -4.92 0.48 1.41
CA SER A 16 -3.48 0.42 1.68
C SER A 16 -2.95 -1.01 1.85
N LEU A 17 -3.82 -2.02 1.72
CA LEU A 17 -3.47 -3.42 1.82
C LEU A 17 -2.57 -3.84 0.66
N LEU A 18 -1.56 -4.63 0.99
CA LEU A 18 -0.74 -5.36 0.02
C LEU A 18 -1.44 -6.65 -0.41
N PRO A 19 -1.05 -7.28 -1.54
CA PRO A 19 -1.75 -8.47 -2.06
C PRO A 19 -1.90 -9.64 -1.08
N THR A 20 -0.95 -9.80 -0.15
CA THR A 20 -0.99 -10.88 0.86
C THR A 20 -1.56 -10.43 2.20
N GLU A 21 -1.96 -9.16 2.32
CA GLU A 21 -2.57 -8.60 3.53
C GLU A 21 -4.09 -8.74 3.42
N ILE A 22 -4.72 -9.24 4.49
CA ILE A 22 -6.16 -9.49 4.54
C ILE A 22 -6.85 -8.53 5.50
N PHE A 23 -8.06 -8.14 5.13
CA PHE A 23 -8.97 -7.36 5.96
C PHE A 23 -10.41 -7.81 5.68
N PHE A 24 -11.17 -8.09 6.74
CA PHE A 24 -12.61 -8.35 6.63
C PHE A 24 -13.31 -8.09 7.96
N PHE A 25 -14.57 -7.69 7.91
CA PHE A 25 -15.41 -7.62 9.11
C PHE A 25 -15.81 -9.03 9.56
N LEU A 26 -15.92 -9.23 10.88
CA LEU A 26 -16.50 -10.47 11.40
C LEU A 26 -17.99 -10.56 11.07
N ASP A 27 -18.56 -11.77 11.03
CA ASP A 27 -19.93 -12.02 10.53
C ASP A 27 -21.01 -11.14 11.16
N HIS A 28 -20.89 -10.83 12.45
CA HIS A 28 -21.83 -9.98 13.19
C HIS A 28 -21.73 -8.49 12.82
N CYS A 29 -20.74 -8.11 12.02
CA CYS A 29 -20.44 -6.75 11.57
C CYS A 29 -20.63 -6.57 10.05
N ASN A 30 -21.31 -7.48 9.34
CA ASN A 30 -21.54 -7.38 7.90
C ASN A 30 -22.21 -6.07 7.44
N VAL A 31 -22.97 -5.40 8.30
CA VAL A 31 -23.58 -4.08 8.00
C VAL A 31 -22.49 -3.01 7.80
N TRP A 32 -21.33 -3.15 8.44
CA TRP A 32 -20.19 -2.25 8.24
C TRP A 32 -19.52 -2.43 6.88
N GLU A 33 -19.50 -3.64 6.32
CA GLU A 33 -19.00 -3.86 4.97
C GLU A 33 -19.88 -3.11 3.96
N GLN A 34 -21.21 -3.21 4.10
CA GLN A 34 -22.16 -2.48 3.25
C GLN A 34 -22.02 -0.96 3.39
N ALA A 35 -21.83 -0.48 4.62
CA ALA A 35 -21.61 0.93 4.88
C ALA A 35 -20.30 1.44 4.25
N LEU A 36 -19.23 0.65 4.35
CA LEU A 36 -17.93 0.99 3.79
C LEU A 36 -17.95 1.01 2.25
N ASP A 37 -18.62 0.04 1.62
CA ASP A 37 -18.77 -0.01 0.17
C ASP A 37 -19.62 1.16 -0.36
N SER A 38 -20.68 1.53 0.38
CA SER A 38 -21.51 2.70 0.08
C SER A 38 -20.71 3.99 0.20
N TYR A 39 -19.93 4.13 1.28
CA TYR A 39 -19.03 5.26 1.49
C TYR A 39 -17.95 5.37 0.39
N ALA A 40 -17.33 4.25 0.00
CA ALA A 40 -16.31 4.22 -1.05
C ALA A 40 -16.86 4.65 -2.42
N SER A 41 -18.13 4.35 -2.70
CA SER A 41 -18.77 4.63 -3.99
C SER A 41 -19.30 6.06 -4.09
N SER A 42 -19.90 6.57 -3.01
CA SER A 42 -20.72 7.79 -3.04
C SER A 42 -20.27 8.86 -2.03
N GLY A 43 -19.29 8.56 -1.18
CA GLY A 43 -18.91 9.41 -0.06
C GLY A 43 -19.86 9.30 1.13
N TYR A 44 -19.75 10.23 2.08
CA TYR A 44 -20.61 10.26 3.26
C TYR A 44 -21.96 10.92 2.96
N ASP A 45 -23.06 10.25 3.34
CA ASP A 45 -24.42 10.77 3.20
C ASP A 45 -25.34 10.36 4.38
N GLN A 46 -26.58 10.85 4.36
CA GLN A 46 -27.57 10.61 5.42
C GLN A 46 -28.01 9.14 5.51
N SER A 47 -27.91 8.36 4.41
CA SER A 47 -28.31 6.95 4.42
C SER A 47 -27.40 6.10 5.32
N LEU A 48 -26.13 6.49 5.46
CA LEU A 48 -25.18 5.85 6.37
C LEU A 48 -25.52 6.07 7.84
N GLU A 49 -26.13 7.22 8.19
CA GLU A 49 -26.58 7.47 9.56
C GLU A 49 -27.79 6.62 9.95
N GLU A 50 -28.65 6.31 8.96
CA GLU A 50 -29.83 5.46 9.15
C GLU A 50 -29.49 3.97 9.39
N MET A 51 -28.24 3.56 9.11
CA MET A 51 -27.77 2.19 9.33
C MET A 51 -27.55 1.83 10.82
N ASN A 52 -27.65 2.80 11.74
CA ASN A 52 -27.55 2.59 13.20
C ASN A 52 -26.29 1.82 13.64
N LEU A 53 -25.14 2.17 13.04
CA LEU A 53 -23.85 1.54 13.33
C LEU A 53 -23.35 1.93 14.73
N SER A 54 -23.06 0.93 15.58
CA SER A 54 -22.66 1.15 16.98
C SER A 54 -21.27 0.62 17.30
N SER A 55 -20.93 -0.57 16.83
CA SER A 55 -19.58 -1.13 16.95
C SER A 55 -19.24 -2.01 15.76
N SER A 56 -17.97 -2.03 15.39
CA SER A 56 -17.43 -2.92 14.36
C SER A 56 -16.27 -3.72 14.89
N THR A 57 -16.21 -5.01 14.56
CA THR A 57 -15.03 -5.83 14.78
C THR A 57 -14.53 -6.34 13.43
N PHE A 58 -13.26 -6.11 13.13
CA PHE A 58 -12.63 -6.57 11.90
C PHE A 58 -11.35 -7.35 12.17
N HIS A 59 -11.08 -8.29 11.27
CA HIS A 59 -9.84 -9.05 11.18
C HIS A 59 -8.85 -8.31 10.28
N ILE A 60 -7.58 -8.32 10.65
CA ILE A 60 -6.48 -7.86 9.80
C ILE A 60 -5.20 -8.67 10.05
N GLY A 61 -4.53 -9.08 8.98
CA GLY A 61 -3.37 -9.98 9.05
C GLY A 61 -2.76 -10.29 7.69
N LEU A 62 -2.05 -11.41 7.58
CA LEU A 62 -1.50 -11.94 6.34
C LEU A 62 -2.15 -13.29 6.01
N GLU A 63 -2.38 -13.60 4.72
CA GLU A 63 -3.03 -14.86 4.29
C GLU A 63 -2.34 -16.13 4.79
N ASN A 64 -1.01 -16.12 4.91
CA ASN A 64 -0.19 -17.31 5.20
C ASN A 64 0.67 -17.14 6.46
N PHE A 65 0.19 -16.36 7.43
CA PHE A 65 0.90 -16.16 8.70
C PHE A 65 0.02 -16.54 9.88
N ASN A 66 0.62 -17.14 10.91
CA ASN A 66 -0.10 -17.73 12.03
C ASN A 66 -0.52 -16.71 13.10
N VAL A 67 -0.28 -15.41 12.89
CA VAL A 67 -0.67 -14.34 13.81
C VAL A 67 -1.45 -13.28 13.05
N TRP A 68 -2.57 -12.86 13.63
CA TRP A 68 -3.42 -11.79 13.11
C TRP A 68 -3.97 -10.93 14.26
N PHE A 69 -4.65 -9.85 13.90
CA PHE A 69 -5.26 -8.94 14.85
C PHE A 69 -6.77 -8.84 14.60
N GLU A 70 -7.52 -8.71 15.69
CA GLU A 70 -8.92 -8.30 15.65
C GLU A 70 -9.06 -6.97 16.36
N ALA A 71 -9.56 -5.95 15.66
CA ALA A 71 -9.81 -4.63 16.20
C ALA A 71 -11.30 -4.33 16.29
N THR A 72 -11.72 -3.86 17.45
CA THR A 72 -13.08 -3.38 17.71
C THR A 72 -13.10 -1.86 17.76
N LEU A 73 -13.90 -1.24 16.91
CA LEU A 73 -14.21 0.19 16.89
C LEU A 73 -15.57 0.41 17.54
N HIS A 74 -15.64 1.19 18.62
CA HIS A 74 -16.90 1.59 19.24
C HIS A 74 -17.26 3.05 18.89
N LEU A 75 -18.47 3.25 18.36
CA LEU A 75 -19.07 4.56 18.14
C LEU A 75 -19.97 4.90 19.34
N SER A 76 -19.45 5.59 20.36
CA SER A 76 -20.28 6.00 21.50
C SER A 76 -20.99 7.33 21.23
N ALA A 77 -22.30 7.38 21.49
CA ALA A 77 -23.11 8.59 21.36
C ALA A 77 -23.15 9.46 22.64
N SER A 78 -22.68 8.95 23.78
CA SER A 78 -22.79 9.63 25.08
C SER A 78 -21.44 10.16 25.60
N GLU A 79 -21.31 11.49 25.57
CA GLU A 79 -20.50 12.34 26.46
C GLU A 79 -19.09 11.86 26.86
N LYS A 80 -18.25 11.68 25.85
CA LYS A 80 -16.85 12.16 25.73
C LYS A 80 -16.35 11.53 24.45
N GLN A 81 -16.06 12.33 23.43
CA GLN A 81 -15.58 11.95 22.09
C GLN A 81 -14.25 11.14 22.15
N LEU A 82 -14.29 9.93 22.67
CA LEU A 82 -13.18 9.02 22.76
C LEU A 82 -13.53 7.82 21.89
N ARG A 83 -12.86 7.70 20.74
CA ARG A 83 -12.83 6.43 20.00
C ARG A 83 -12.15 5.41 20.92
N GLN A 84 -12.91 4.46 21.44
CA GLN A 84 -12.32 3.33 22.16
C GLN A 84 -12.02 2.23 21.15
N HIS A 85 -10.73 1.91 21.07
CA HIS A 85 -10.22 0.85 20.23
C HIS A 85 -9.81 -0.30 21.13
N LEU A 86 -10.39 -1.47 20.91
CA LEU A 86 -9.91 -2.70 21.52
C LEU A 86 -9.19 -3.50 20.45
N ILE A 87 -7.92 -3.81 20.68
CA ILE A 87 -7.12 -4.60 19.75
C ILE A 87 -6.72 -5.87 20.46
N SER A 88 -7.03 -7.00 19.83
CA SER A 88 -6.66 -8.30 20.33
C SER A 88 -5.77 -9.02 19.34
N VAL A 89 -4.71 -9.62 19.87
CA VAL A 89 -3.79 -10.47 19.12
C VAL A 89 -4.36 -11.88 19.12
N LYS A 90 -4.41 -12.49 17.94
CA LYS A 90 -4.88 -13.86 17.73
C LYS A 90 -3.83 -14.63 16.95
N GLY A 91 -3.85 -15.95 17.07
CA GLY A 91 -2.92 -16.76 16.31
C GLY A 91 -3.17 -18.26 16.44
N GLU A 92 -2.75 -19.00 15.43
CA GLU A 92 -2.66 -20.45 15.49
C GLU A 92 -1.35 -20.83 16.19
N ASN A 93 -1.46 -21.54 17.31
CA ASN A 93 -0.33 -21.98 18.14
C ASN A 93 0.57 -20.82 18.64
N ILE A 94 0.02 -19.61 18.78
CA ILE A 94 0.76 -18.48 19.34
C ILE A 94 1.10 -18.76 20.81
N SER A 95 2.37 -18.59 21.16
CA SER A 95 2.79 -18.75 22.56
C SER A 95 2.34 -17.57 23.41
N ARG A 96 2.24 -17.78 24.73
CA ARG A 96 1.94 -16.70 25.66
C ARG A 96 2.94 -15.55 25.56
N ASP A 97 4.23 -15.87 25.43
CA ASP A 97 5.29 -14.87 25.30
C ASP A 97 5.15 -14.05 24.00
N GLN A 98 4.75 -14.70 22.90
CA GLN A 98 4.47 -14.00 21.63
C GLN A 98 3.26 -13.08 21.75
N GLN A 99 2.21 -13.53 22.44
CA GLN A 99 1.03 -12.71 22.68
C GLN A 99 1.35 -11.49 23.56
N GLU A 100 2.13 -11.68 24.63
CA GLU A 100 2.58 -10.58 25.51
C GLU A 100 3.51 -9.59 24.77
N ASP A 101 4.38 -10.09 23.89
CA ASP A 101 5.24 -9.24 23.04
C ASP A 101 4.42 -8.38 22.09
N TRP A 102 3.45 -8.96 21.37
CA TRP A 102 2.59 -8.19 20.47
C TRP A 102 1.71 -7.19 21.21
N GLN A 103 1.17 -7.57 22.37
CA GLN A 103 0.38 -6.66 23.20
C GLN A 103 1.20 -5.44 23.61
N ARG A 104 2.45 -5.65 24.06
CA ARG A 104 3.39 -4.57 24.37
C ARG A 104 3.67 -3.68 23.16
N ILE A 105 3.90 -4.26 21.98
CA ILE A 105 4.13 -3.51 20.74
C ILE A 105 2.91 -2.64 20.41
N ILE A 106 1.70 -3.19 20.52
CA ILE A 106 0.46 -2.44 20.25
C ILE A 106 0.35 -1.24 21.19
N GLU A 107 0.57 -1.45 22.50
CA GLU A 107 0.51 -0.38 23.51
C GLU A 107 1.54 0.72 23.24
N GLU A 108 2.80 0.33 22.99
CA GLU A 108 3.87 1.27 22.65
C GLU A 108 3.54 2.07 21.39
N LYS A 109 3.06 1.42 20.32
CA LYS A 109 2.76 2.11 19.06
C LYS A 109 1.52 2.98 19.14
N LEU A 110 0.50 2.60 19.92
CA LEU A 110 -0.64 3.47 20.20
C LEU A 110 -0.21 4.71 20.99
N GLU A 111 0.70 4.58 21.95
CA GLU A 111 1.25 5.72 22.69
C GLU A 111 2.05 6.67 21.77
N GLU A 112 2.91 6.11 20.90
CA GLU A 112 3.66 6.88 19.90
C GLU A 112 2.74 7.63 18.92
N ILE A 113 1.65 7.00 18.50
CA ILE A 113 0.67 7.60 17.56
C ILE A 113 -0.10 8.74 18.23
N GLY A 114 -0.45 8.59 19.52
CA GLY A 114 -1.18 9.60 20.29
C GLY A 114 -2.53 9.98 19.65
N ASN A 115 -2.86 11.27 19.66
CA ASN A 115 -4.14 11.81 19.16
C ASN A 115 -4.12 12.08 17.63
N SER A 116 -3.63 11.12 16.85
CA SER A 116 -3.70 11.18 15.40
C SER A 116 -5.15 11.20 14.89
N GLU A 117 -5.37 11.77 13.71
CA GLU A 117 -6.66 11.78 13.00
C GLU A 117 -7.13 10.36 12.62
N TYR A 118 -6.16 9.51 12.24
CA TYR A 118 -6.37 8.11 11.82
C TYR A 118 -5.41 7.16 12.58
N PRO A 119 -5.61 6.95 13.89
CA PRO A 119 -4.69 6.18 14.72
C PRO A 119 -4.67 4.68 14.38
N ILE A 120 -5.80 4.10 14.00
CA ILE A 120 -5.94 2.69 13.62
C ILE A 120 -5.36 2.42 12.25
N TYR A 121 -5.57 3.33 11.30
CA TYR A 121 -4.88 3.29 10.02
C TYR A 121 -3.37 3.27 10.21
N GLN A 122 -2.85 4.19 11.02
CA GLN A 122 -1.42 4.27 11.29
C GLN A 122 -0.92 3.02 11.98
N LEU A 123 -1.61 2.56 13.03
CA LEU A 123 -1.20 1.37 13.76
C LEU A 123 -1.09 0.15 12.85
N PHE A 124 -2.12 -0.17 12.06
CA PHE A 124 -2.08 -1.37 11.22
C PHE A 124 -1.18 -1.21 10.01
N THR A 125 -1.47 -0.22 9.17
CA THR A 125 -0.80 -0.05 7.87
C THR A 125 0.65 0.35 8.06
N LEU A 126 0.91 1.25 9.00
CA LEU A 126 2.26 1.66 9.25
C LEU A 126 2.91 0.64 10.19
N HIS A 127 2.38 0.28 11.36
CA HIS A 127 3.19 -0.47 12.34
C HIS A 127 3.07 -1.99 12.23
N LEU A 128 1.88 -2.54 12.41
CA LEU A 128 1.70 -3.96 12.67
C LEU A 128 1.90 -4.83 11.41
N LEU A 129 1.32 -4.43 10.27
CA LEU A 129 1.46 -5.19 9.02
C LEU A 129 2.92 -5.35 8.57
N PRO A 130 3.75 -4.28 8.48
CA PRO A 130 5.15 -4.49 8.09
C PRO A 130 5.96 -5.27 9.14
N LEU A 131 5.61 -5.21 10.43
CA LEU A 131 6.23 -6.10 11.43
C LEU A 131 5.83 -7.58 11.23
N LEU A 132 4.59 -7.85 10.78
CA LEU A 132 4.20 -9.21 10.40
C LEU A 132 5.02 -9.71 9.21
N HIS A 133 5.20 -8.88 8.17
CA HIS A 133 6.05 -9.22 7.02
C HIS A 133 7.49 -9.53 7.45
N GLU A 134 8.12 -8.67 8.26
CA GLU A 134 9.49 -8.90 8.76
C GLU A 134 9.61 -10.23 9.53
N ARG A 135 8.59 -10.58 10.32
CA ARG A 135 8.57 -11.86 11.07
C ARG A 135 8.31 -13.06 10.16
N GLN A 136 7.48 -12.91 9.13
CA GLN A 136 7.22 -13.96 8.14
C GLN A 136 8.47 -14.27 7.31
N GLU A 137 9.21 -13.25 6.88
CA GLU A 137 10.49 -13.41 6.18
C GLU A 137 11.50 -14.16 7.05
N LYS A 138 11.69 -13.72 8.30
CA LYS A 138 12.58 -14.40 9.27
C LYS A 138 12.16 -15.85 9.54
N ALA A 139 10.87 -16.14 9.61
CA ALA A 139 10.38 -17.51 9.79
C ALA A 139 10.67 -18.39 8.57
N SER A 140 10.64 -17.81 7.37
CA SER A 140 10.90 -18.50 6.10
C SER A 140 12.39 -18.82 5.91
N GLU A 141 13.31 -17.96 6.38
CA GLU A 141 14.76 -18.16 6.31
C GLU A 141 15.27 -19.33 7.18
N ILE A 142 14.49 -19.77 8.18
CA ILE A 142 14.87 -20.85 9.11
C ILE A 142 14.60 -22.25 8.51
N SER A 143 13.95 -22.33 7.32
CA SER A 143 13.76 -23.57 6.58
C SER A 143 14.75 -23.67 5.39
N PRO A 144 15.67 -24.66 5.35
CA PRO A 144 16.60 -24.80 4.23
C PRO A 144 15.86 -25.35 3.01
N SER A 145 15.49 -24.48 2.07
CA SER A 145 15.08 -24.89 0.73
C SER A 145 16.32 -25.04 -0.18
N PRO A 146 16.44 -26.14 -0.96
CA PRO A 146 17.51 -26.28 -1.94
C PRO A 146 17.36 -25.22 -3.03
N GLN A 147 18.40 -24.42 -3.23
CA GLN A 147 18.46 -23.46 -4.33
C GLN A 147 18.55 -24.21 -5.67
N ASP A 148 17.47 -24.19 -6.45
CA ASP A 148 17.49 -24.61 -7.84
C ASP A 148 18.28 -23.58 -8.66
N VAL A 149 19.48 -24.00 -9.07
CA VAL A 149 20.41 -23.23 -9.89
C VAL A 149 19.98 -23.33 -11.35
N HIS A 150 18.90 -22.66 -11.73
CA HIS A 150 18.58 -22.46 -13.14
C HIS A 150 19.16 -21.12 -13.64
N ALA A 151 20.41 -21.20 -14.11
CA ALA A 151 21.04 -20.18 -14.92
C ALA A 151 20.20 -19.96 -16.20
N THR A 152 19.41 -18.89 -16.21
CA THR A 152 18.76 -18.35 -17.40
C THR A 152 19.18 -16.89 -17.56
N SER A 153 19.48 -16.53 -18.81
CA SER A 153 19.89 -15.22 -19.34
C SER A 153 19.73 -14.01 -18.41
N LYS A 154 20.81 -13.23 -18.24
CA LYS A 154 20.85 -11.91 -17.57
C LYS A 154 19.82 -10.92 -18.15
N SER A 155 18.55 -11.04 -17.78
CA SER A 155 17.63 -9.91 -17.76
C SER A 155 17.78 -9.28 -16.39
N ASN A 156 18.26 -8.04 -16.28
CA ASN A 156 18.20 -7.33 -15.01
C ASN A 156 16.72 -7.29 -14.59
N PRO A 157 16.35 -7.97 -13.49
CA PRO A 157 14.96 -7.99 -13.07
C PRO A 157 14.53 -6.57 -12.74
N MET A 158 13.33 -6.18 -13.19
CA MET A 158 12.72 -4.93 -12.74
C MET A 158 12.14 -5.15 -11.37
N TYR A 159 12.30 -4.15 -10.52
CA TYR A 159 11.80 -4.11 -9.16
C TYR A 159 10.91 -2.88 -9.00
N HIS A 160 10.00 -2.96 -8.06
CA HIS A 160 9.29 -1.80 -7.57
C HIS A 160 9.42 -1.67 -6.06
N ALA A 161 9.22 -0.46 -5.54
CA ALA A 161 9.19 -0.19 -4.12
C ALA A 161 8.05 0.78 -3.78
N LEU A 162 7.40 0.55 -2.65
CA LEU A 162 6.35 1.43 -2.12
C LEU A 162 6.76 1.92 -0.74
N PHE A 163 6.79 3.24 -0.56
CA PHE A 163 6.94 3.87 0.74
C PHE A 163 5.65 4.54 1.16
N THR A 164 5.41 4.50 2.47
CA THR A 164 4.44 5.33 3.17
C THR A 164 5.15 6.13 4.24
N SER A 165 4.72 7.38 4.47
CA SER A 165 5.21 8.26 5.53
C SER A 165 4.05 9.04 6.11
N HIS A 166 4.25 9.63 7.30
CA HIS A 166 3.21 10.45 7.93
C HIS A 166 2.74 11.59 7.01
N HIS A 167 3.67 12.23 6.28
CA HIS A 167 3.33 13.17 5.21
C HIS A 167 4.50 13.41 4.25
N LEU A 168 4.18 13.79 3.00
CA LEU A 168 5.14 14.29 2.01
C LEU A 168 4.79 15.73 1.62
N VAL A 169 4.99 16.68 2.54
CA VAL A 169 4.76 18.13 2.27
C VAL A 169 6.06 18.85 1.88
N SER A 170 7.18 18.42 2.46
CA SER A 170 8.49 19.07 2.32
C SER A 170 8.89 19.28 0.85
N PRO A 171 9.03 20.53 0.38
CA PRO A 171 9.50 20.82 -0.98
C PRO A 171 10.88 20.24 -1.28
N THR A 172 11.77 20.23 -0.28
CA THR A 172 13.12 19.67 -0.40
C THR A 172 13.07 18.17 -0.69
N LYS A 173 12.28 17.40 0.08
CA LYS A 173 12.12 15.96 -0.18
C LYS A 173 11.56 15.70 -1.57
N ARG A 174 10.54 16.46 -1.99
CA ARG A 174 9.93 16.33 -3.33
C ARG A 174 10.96 16.58 -4.44
N ARG A 175 11.78 17.62 -4.31
CA ARG A 175 12.86 17.90 -5.26
C ARG A 175 13.90 16.78 -5.31
N ASN A 176 14.30 16.25 -4.14
CA ASN A 176 15.25 15.14 -4.08
C ASN A 176 14.69 13.88 -4.76
N LEU A 177 13.43 13.51 -4.49
CA LEU A 177 12.77 12.37 -5.13
C LEU A 177 12.78 12.51 -6.67
N GLN A 178 12.42 13.68 -7.19
CA GLN A 178 12.41 13.96 -8.63
C GLN A 178 13.82 13.92 -9.24
N GLN A 179 14.82 14.44 -8.52
CA GLN A 179 16.21 14.40 -8.95
C GLN A 179 16.72 12.95 -9.03
N TRP A 180 16.46 12.14 -8.00
CA TRP A 180 16.94 10.77 -7.94
C TRP A 180 16.22 9.85 -8.92
N SER A 181 14.92 10.00 -9.12
CA SER A 181 14.20 9.23 -10.13
C SER A 181 14.79 9.46 -11.52
N SER A 182 15.13 10.71 -11.84
CA SER A 182 15.79 11.07 -13.09
C SER A 182 17.22 10.49 -13.19
N SER A 183 18.04 10.64 -12.15
CA SER A 183 19.44 10.18 -12.19
C SER A 183 19.57 8.65 -12.20
N LEU A 184 18.65 7.96 -11.54
CA LEU A 184 18.64 6.51 -11.42
C LEU A 184 17.76 5.85 -12.51
N SER A 185 17.23 6.63 -13.47
CA SER A 185 16.34 6.11 -14.51
C SER A 185 15.17 5.27 -13.94
N CYS A 186 14.64 5.70 -12.80
CA CYS A 186 13.48 5.10 -12.16
C CYS A 186 12.23 5.91 -12.50
N TYR A 187 11.09 5.24 -12.57
CA TYR A 187 9.79 5.84 -12.88
C TYR A 187 8.79 5.53 -11.77
N GLY A 188 7.77 6.36 -11.60
CA GLY A 188 6.81 6.16 -10.52
C GLY A 188 6.08 7.46 -10.18
N PHE A 189 5.54 7.53 -8.96
CA PHE A 189 4.80 8.69 -8.51
C PHE A 189 5.00 8.94 -7.01
N ALA A 190 4.71 10.16 -6.58
CA ALA A 190 4.67 10.50 -5.16
C ALA A 190 3.39 11.28 -4.84
N LYS A 191 2.54 10.73 -3.97
CA LYS A 191 1.38 11.45 -3.42
C LYS A 191 1.87 12.43 -2.36
N VAL A 192 1.72 13.71 -2.66
CA VAL A 192 1.99 14.83 -1.74
C VAL A 192 0.84 14.97 -0.75
N GLY A 193 1.15 15.29 0.51
CA GLY A 193 0.14 15.46 1.57
C GLY A 193 0.19 14.36 2.61
N TYR A 194 -0.98 13.98 3.13
CA TYR A 194 -1.17 13.06 4.25
C TYR A 194 -1.97 11.82 3.79
N PRO A 195 -1.54 10.58 4.09
CA PRO A 195 -0.13 10.19 4.27
C PRO A 195 0.68 10.49 3.00
N GLY A 196 1.99 10.61 3.14
CA GLY A 196 2.89 10.70 2.00
C GLY A 196 3.15 9.31 1.41
N VAL A 197 2.88 9.11 0.12
CA VAL A 197 3.09 7.81 -0.56
C VAL A 197 4.10 8.01 -1.68
N ILE A 198 5.05 7.08 -1.84
CA ILE A 198 6.04 7.10 -2.91
C ILE A 198 6.09 5.72 -3.54
N TYR A 199 5.79 5.62 -4.82
CA TYR A 199 5.96 4.42 -5.61
C TYR A 199 7.07 4.65 -6.63
N VAL A 200 7.95 3.66 -6.80
CA VAL A 200 9.05 3.71 -7.75
C VAL A 200 9.28 2.33 -8.36
N GLU A 201 9.60 2.30 -9.65
CA GLU A 201 9.91 1.12 -10.46
C GLU A 201 11.17 1.37 -11.31
N GLY A 202 12.00 0.34 -11.49
CA GLY A 202 13.25 0.43 -12.23
C GLY A 202 14.02 -0.89 -12.20
N ILE A 203 15.26 -0.89 -12.71
CA ILE A 203 16.15 -2.04 -12.52
C ILE A 203 16.50 -2.21 -11.03
N GLN A 204 16.71 -3.45 -10.60
CA GLN A 204 16.95 -3.78 -9.19
C GLN A 204 17.98 -2.86 -8.51
N GLU A 205 19.16 -2.69 -9.12
CA GLU A 205 20.26 -1.93 -8.51
C GLU A 205 19.89 -0.45 -8.28
N ASN A 206 19.14 0.12 -9.21
CA ASN A 206 18.70 1.52 -9.13
C ASN A 206 17.58 1.70 -8.10
N ILE A 207 16.74 0.68 -7.91
CA ILE A 207 15.69 0.70 -6.87
C ILE A 207 16.31 0.55 -5.49
N GLU A 208 17.30 -0.32 -5.32
CA GLU A 208 18.08 -0.44 -4.07
C GLU A 208 18.72 0.91 -3.70
N GLU A 209 19.41 1.55 -4.65
CA GLU A 209 20.02 2.88 -4.41
C GLU A 209 18.97 3.96 -4.11
N PHE A 210 17.83 3.97 -4.82
CA PHE A 210 16.76 4.91 -4.55
C PHE A 210 16.19 4.71 -3.14
N VAL A 211 15.97 3.46 -2.73
CA VAL A 211 15.48 3.09 -1.41
C VAL A 211 16.42 3.58 -0.32
N ASP A 212 17.73 3.38 -0.48
CA ASP A 212 18.74 3.84 0.48
C ASP A 212 18.75 5.36 0.61
N LYS A 213 18.69 6.10 -0.51
CA LYS A 213 18.60 7.56 -0.51
C LYS A 213 17.34 8.07 0.18
N VAL A 214 16.20 7.41 -0.05
CA VAL A 214 14.95 7.74 0.63
C VAL A 214 15.08 7.49 2.14
N LYS A 215 15.55 6.31 2.57
CA LYS A 215 15.75 5.98 3.98
C LYS A 215 16.72 6.92 4.70
N ALA A 216 17.73 7.45 3.99
CA ALA A 216 18.72 8.37 4.55
C ALA A 216 18.17 9.78 4.85
N MET A 217 17.01 10.17 4.32
CA MET A 217 16.38 11.45 4.65
C MET A 217 15.68 11.39 6.02
N GLN A 218 15.48 12.55 6.64
CA GLN A 218 14.73 12.66 7.89
C GLN A 218 13.23 12.58 7.62
N TRP A 219 12.55 11.53 8.09
CA TRP A 219 11.11 11.34 7.93
C TRP A 219 10.42 11.11 9.27
N LEU A 220 9.14 11.47 9.30
CA LEU A 220 8.23 11.01 10.35
C LEU A 220 7.52 9.75 9.84
N ALA A 221 7.68 8.64 10.56
CA ALA A 221 7.06 7.34 10.28
C ALA A 221 7.24 6.83 8.82
N LEU A 222 8.43 6.99 8.21
CA LEU A 222 8.72 6.39 6.90
C LEU A 222 8.78 4.87 7.02
N LYS A 223 8.09 4.18 6.13
CA LYS A 223 8.08 2.72 6.03
C LYS A 223 8.16 2.29 4.59
N LEU A 224 9.05 1.36 4.31
CA LEU A 224 9.08 0.62 3.06
C LEU A 224 8.05 -0.50 3.20
N ARG A 225 6.93 -0.40 2.48
CA ARG A 225 5.81 -1.35 2.52
C ARG A 225 6.11 -2.58 1.69
N LEU A 226 6.75 -2.41 0.53
CA LEU A 226 7.21 -3.50 -0.32
C LEU A 226 8.46 -3.10 -1.07
N MET A 227 9.27 -4.09 -1.42
CA MET A 227 10.29 -4.02 -2.45
C MET A 227 10.47 -5.41 -3.06
N GLU A 228 9.94 -5.61 -4.26
CA GLU A 228 9.88 -6.94 -4.88
C GLU A 228 10.02 -6.86 -6.42
N PRO A 229 10.30 -7.99 -7.10
CA PRO A 229 10.34 -8.03 -8.55
C PRO A 229 8.97 -7.72 -9.18
N VAL A 230 8.96 -6.94 -10.26
CA VAL A 230 7.73 -6.66 -11.01
C VAL A 230 7.33 -7.90 -11.83
N PRO A 231 6.10 -8.43 -11.66
CA PRO A 231 5.61 -9.56 -12.44
C PRO A 231 5.65 -9.26 -13.94
N VAL A 232 6.25 -10.19 -14.71
CA VAL A 232 6.45 -10.03 -16.17
C VAL A 232 5.12 -9.84 -16.93
N THR A 233 4.01 -10.32 -16.37
CA THR A 233 2.65 -10.23 -16.92
C THR A 233 2.06 -8.83 -16.92
N LEU A 234 2.61 -7.88 -16.15
CA LEU A 234 2.12 -6.50 -16.06
C LEU A 234 2.79 -5.54 -17.06
N ARG A 235 3.70 -6.04 -17.91
CA ARG A 235 4.39 -5.20 -18.88
C ARG A 235 3.48 -4.92 -20.08
N PRO A 236 3.07 -3.66 -20.33
CA PRO A 236 2.45 -3.34 -21.61
C PRO A 236 3.46 -3.67 -22.72
N SER A 237 3.04 -4.49 -23.67
CA SER A 237 3.88 -4.89 -24.79
C SER A 237 4.30 -3.64 -25.54
N HIS A 238 5.59 -3.28 -25.49
CA HIS A 238 6.11 -2.29 -26.41
C HIS A 238 5.99 -2.89 -27.82
N HIS A 239 4.95 -2.50 -28.54
CA HIS A 239 4.84 -2.71 -29.97
C HIS A 239 6.07 -2.07 -30.61
N GLN A 240 7.06 -2.90 -30.98
CA GLN A 240 8.09 -2.50 -31.92
C GLN A 240 7.40 -2.22 -33.25
N SER A 241 7.28 -0.94 -33.57
CA SER A 241 6.99 -0.46 -34.92
C SER A 241 8.11 -0.98 -35.83
N THR A 242 7.84 -2.05 -36.57
CA THR A 242 8.73 -2.52 -37.62
C THR A 242 8.72 -1.48 -38.74
N SER A 243 9.86 -0.79 -38.88
CA SER A 243 10.18 0.01 -40.06
C SER A 243 10.38 -0.95 -41.24
N ASN A 244 9.32 -1.19 -42.01
CA ASN A 244 9.47 -1.80 -43.33
C ASN A 244 9.86 -0.71 -44.33
N SER A 245 11.16 -0.64 -44.60
CA SER A 245 11.68 -0.16 -45.87
C SER A 245 11.25 -1.15 -46.96
N ASP A 246 10.37 -0.74 -47.85
CA ASP A 246 10.27 -1.39 -49.15
C ASP A 246 10.25 -0.35 -50.26
N ALA A 247 11.15 -0.58 -51.21
CA ALA A 247 11.45 0.29 -52.31
C ALA A 247 10.77 -0.25 -53.56
N GLY A 248 10.00 0.63 -54.21
CA GLY A 248 9.82 0.58 -55.65
C GLY A 248 8.43 0.19 -56.11
N GLU A 249 7.66 1.18 -56.57
CA GLU A 249 7.04 1.04 -57.87
C GLU A 249 6.84 2.40 -58.56
N ARG A 250 7.35 2.48 -59.79
CA ARG A 250 7.18 3.60 -60.72
C ARG A 250 5.72 3.71 -61.13
N ARG A 251 5.15 4.92 -61.16
CA ARG A 251 4.09 5.31 -62.11
C ARG A 251 4.08 6.81 -62.40
N THR A 252 4.59 7.11 -63.60
CA THR A 252 4.12 8.09 -64.60
C THR A 252 3.20 9.24 -64.19
N SER A 253 3.65 10.45 -64.54
CA SER A 253 2.92 11.72 -64.67
C SER A 253 1.57 11.63 -65.38
N VAL A 254 0.53 12.29 -64.85
CA VAL A 254 -0.47 13.07 -65.62
C VAL A 254 -1.05 14.20 -64.74
N GLU A 255 -1.12 15.37 -65.37
CA GLU A 255 -1.75 16.69 -65.12
C GLU A 255 -2.71 16.99 -63.96
N ARG A 256 -2.60 18.26 -63.50
CA ARG A 256 -3.59 19.02 -62.72
C ARG A 256 -4.87 19.29 -63.56
N PRO A 257 -6.00 19.56 -62.89
CA PRO A 257 -6.39 20.97 -62.85
C PRO A 257 -6.94 21.47 -61.50
N ASN A 258 -6.63 22.76 -61.30
CA ASN A 258 -7.26 23.77 -60.44
C ASN A 258 -8.79 23.63 -60.33
N PHE A 259 -9.34 23.88 -59.14
CA PHE A 259 -10.48 24.80 -59.00
C PHE A 259 -10.44 25.49 -57.63
N LYS A 260 -10.38 26.83 -57.69
CA LYS A 260 -10.63 27.76 -56.59
C LYS A 260 -12.14 27.88 -56.38
N ASN A 261 -12.60 27.83 -55.14
CA ASN A 261 -13.19 28.96 -54.41
C ASN A 261 -13.49 28.55 -52.97
#